data_AF-A0A9D9WAG8-F1
#
_entry.id   AF-A0A9D9WAG8-F1
#
_cell.length_a   1.000
_cell.length_b   1.000
_cell.length_c   1.000
_cell.angle_alpha   90.00
_cell.angle_beta   90.00
_cell.angle_gamma   90.00
#
_symmetry.space_group_name_H-M   'P 1'
#
loop_
_entity.id
_entity.type
_entity.pdbx_description
1 polymer ?
#
loop_
_entity_poly.entity_id
_entity_poly.type
_entity_poly.pdbx_seq_one_letter_code
_entity_poly.pdbx_strand_id
1 'polypeptide(L)'
;MQENTSINKLPDYAALAMAIKAWGKELGFQDTRIADAHADMSAVESGLFKWLDKGYHGNMDYMAKHGTKRTRPAELEPGTQRIVSVCMNYAPPAAKNSWDVINAGDQAFISRYALGRDYHKVLRARLQKLADKITAEVGPFNYRVFSDSAPVMEVAWAQKAGLGWRGKHTLLLSREAGSMFFLAEMYIDLPLPVDDAIGNYCGSCSKCIDICPTQAIIAPYRLDARRCISYLTIELKDSIPEALRPLIGNRIYGCDDCQLVCPWNKFAKITNENDFHVRNGLDDVSLIELFRWDQVTFETKLAGTPIRRIGHEQWLRNIAVGLGNAPYSGEIVTALQARQDDASTLVREHVQWALQQQDRKRTTIQETHHE
;
A
#
# COMPACT_ATOMS: atom_id res chain seq x y z
N MET A 1 -10.45 29.99 -53.62
CA MET A 1 -9.60 28.89 -53.12
C MET A 1 -8.51 29.49 -52.26
N GLN A 2 -8.71 29.48 -50.94
CA GLN A 2 -7.62 29.66 -49.99
C GLN A 2 -7.53 28.33 -49.24
N GLU A 3 -6.52 27.54 -49.61
CA GLU A 3 -6.15 26.35 -48.86
C GLU A 3 -5.59 26.81 -47.52
N ASN A 4 -6.40 26.63 -46.47
CA ASN A 4 -5.96 26.81 -45.10
C ASN A 4 -5.18 25.56 -44.71
N THR A 5 -3.94 25.46 -45.16
CA THR A 5 -2.98 24.46 -44.69
C THR A 5 -2.54 24.84 -43.28
N SER A 6 -3.35 24.50 -42.29
CA SER A 6 -2.89 24.37 -40.91
C SER A 6 -1.81 23.28 -40.89
N ILE A 7 -0.56 23.69 -41.05
CA ILE A 7 0.60 22.84 -40.82
C ILE A 7 0.51 22.44 -39.35
N ASN A 8 0.06 21.21 -39.09
CA ASN A 8 0.10 20.58 -37.79
C ASN A 8 1.58 20.46 -37.41
N LYS A 9 2.12 21.51 -36.79
CA LYS A 9 3.48 21.52 -36.29
C LYS A 9 3.54 20.46 -35.19
N LEU A 10 4.32 19.40 -35.43
CA LEU A 10 4.54 18.36 -34.44
C LEU A 10 4.92 19.02 -33.10
N PRO A 11 4.36 18.57 -31.96
CA PRO A 11 4.68 19.14 -30.67
C PRO A 11 6.17 19.07 -30.40
N ASP A 12 6.73 20.12 -29.77
CA ASP A 12 8.05 20.01 -29.18
C ASP A 12 7.97 19.10 -27.95
N TYR A 13 8.27 17.82 -28.15
CA TYR A 13 8.16 16.80 -27.09
C TYR A 13 9.13 17.05 -25.92
N ALA A 14 10.24 17.76 -26.13
CA ALA A 14 11.14 18.12 -25.05
C ALA A 14 10.52 19.21 -24.17
N ALA A 15 9.94 20.25 -24.79
CA ALA A 15 9.18 21.27 -24.07
C ALA A 15 7.98 20.67 -23.34
N LEU A 16 7.23 19.76 -23.99
CA LEU A 16 6.08 19.10 -23.40
C LEU A 16 6.46 18.22 -22.20
N ALA A 17 7.54 17.45 -22.28
CA ALA A 17 8.01 16.64 -21.15
C ALA A 17 8.36 17.51 -19.93
N MET A 18 8.97 18.69 -20.14
CA MET A 18 9.20 19.64 -19.06
C MET A 18 7.89 20.21 -18.49
N ALA A 19 6.94 20.56 -19.35
CA ALA A 19 5.63 21.05 -18.95
C ALA A 19 4.85 20.00 -18.12
N ILE A 20 4.87 18.74 -18.53
CA ILE A 20 4.24 17.62 -17.80
C ILE A 20 4.79 17.52 -16.38
N LYS A 21 6.10 17.65 -16.20
CA LYS A 21 6.75 17.61 -14.87
C LYS A 21 6.33 18.82 -14.02
N ALA A 22 6.26 20.01 -14.62
CA ALA A 22 5.80 21.22 -13.93
C ALA A 22 4.33 21.10 -13.51
N TRP A 23 3.45 20.66 -14.41
CA TRP A 23 2.03 20.42 -14.12
C TRP A 23 1.82 19.31 -13.10
N GLY A 24 2.64 18.26 -13.12
CA GLY A 24 2.63 17.22 -12.11
C GLY A 24 2.82 17.81 -10.71
N LYS A 25 3.80 18.71 -10.56
CA LYS A 25 4.04 19.45 -9.31
C LYS A 25 2.87 20.36 -8.92
N GLU A 26 2.28 21.10 -9.87
CA GLU A 26 1.08 21.92 -9.64
C GLU A 26 -0.10 21.08 -9.14
N LEU A 27 -0.22 19.84 -9.63
CA LEU A 27 -1.28 18.90 -9.26
C LEU A 27 -1.00 18.16 -7.95
N GLY A 28 0.12 18.44 -7.28
CA GLY A 28 0.45 17.91 -5.96
C GLY A 28 1.32 16.66 -5.96
N PHE A 29 1.80 16.20 -7.12
CA PHE A 29 2.81 15.14 -7.17
C PHE A 29 4.18 15.71 -6.79
N GLN A 30 4.94 15.00 -5.96
CA GLN A 30 6.27 15.48 -5.54
C GLN A 30 7.36 15.21 -6.58
N ASP A 31 7.21 14.15 -7.37
CA ASP A 31 8.06 13.88 -8.52
C ASP A 31 7.22 13.25 -9.64
N THR A 32 7.62 13.50 -10.88
CA THR A 32 6.99 13.04 -12.12
C THR A 32 8.09 12.70 -13.11
N ARG A 33 8.11 11.44 -13.54
CA ARG A 33 9.19 10.89 -14.37
C ARG A 33 8.64 10.09 -15.53
N ILE A 34 9.42 9.96 -16.60
CA ILE A 34 8.98 9.34 -17.85
C ILE A 34 9.91 8.17 -18.17
N ALA A 35 9.38 6.95 -18.21
CA ALA A 35 10.09 5.78 -18.68
C ALA A 35 9.76 5.46 -20.15
N ASP A 36 10.71 4.81 -20.83
CA ASP A 36 10.46 4.13 -22.09
C ASP A 36 9.58 2.90 -21.85
N ALA A 37 8.42 2.81 -22.51
CA ALA A 37 7.54 1.64 -22.42
C ALA A 37 8.16 0.37 -23.04
N HIS A 38 9.21 0.53 -23.84
CA HIS A 38 9.96 -0.57 -24.46
C HIS A 38 11.20 -0.99 -23.64
N ALA A 39 11.42 -0.39 -22.46
CA ALA A 39 12.54 -0.75 -21.61
C ALA A 39 12.49 -2.23 -21.19
N ASP A 40 13.66 -2.86 -21.10
CA ASP A 40 13.76 -4.29 -20.78
C ASP A 40 13.19 -4.61 -19.38
N MET A 41 12.12 -5.41 -19.36
CA MET A 41 11.43 -5.89 -18.17
C MET A 41 11.62 -7.41 -17.96
N SER A 42 12.49 -8.07 -18.73
CA SER A 42 12.69 -9.52 -18.71
C SER A 42 13.04 -10.07 -17.32
N ALA A 43 13.92 -9.40 -16.57
CA ALA A 43 14.29 -9.78 -15.21
C ALA A 43 13.11 -9.64 -14.22
N VAL A 44 12.28 -8.61 -14.39
CA VAL A 44 11.08 -8.37 -13.58
C VAL A 44 10.02 -9.43 -13.88
N GLU A 45 9.81 -9.75 -15.16
CA GLU A 45 8.88 -10.77 -15.65
C GLU A 45 9.27 -12.17 -15.14
N SER A 46 10.53 -12.56 -15.32
CA SER A 46 11.08 -13.81 -14.78
C SER A 46 10.99 -13.88 -13.25
N GLY A 47 11.24 -12.77 -12.56
CA GLY A 47 11.06 -12.66 -11.11
C GLY A 47 9.61 -12.86 -10.67
N LEU A 48 8.65 -12.25 -11.36
CA LEU A 48 7.22 -12.42 -11.12
C LEU A 48 6.80 -13.88 -11.30
N PHE A 49 7.17 -14.52 -12.41
CA PHE A 49 6.80 -15.93 -12.64
C PHE A 49 7.40 -16.87 -11.60
N LYS A 50 8.67 -16.68 -11.19
CA LYS A 50 9.26 -17.46 -10.09
C LYS A 50 8.55 -17.25 -8.76
N TRP A 51 8.02 -16.05 -8.52
CA TRP A 51 7.27 -15.73 -7.31
C TRP A 51 5.87 -16.35 -7.34
N LEU A 52 5.22 -16.36 -8.51
CA LEU A 52 3.94 -17.04 -8.74
C LEU A 52 4.05 -18.55 -8.60
N ASP A 53 5.07 -19.17 -9.21
CA ASP A 53 5.35 -20.62 -9.16
C ASP A 53 5.53 -21.14 -7.73
N LYS A 54 6.13 -20.32 -6.86
CA LYS A 54 6.29 -20.64 -5.44
C LYS A 54 5.02 -20.41 -4.60
N GLY A 55 3.93 -19.96 -5.21
CA GLY A 55 2.68 -19.64 -4.53
C GLY A 55 2.79 -18.45 -3.57
N TYR A 56 3.84 -17.63 -3.68
CA TYR A 56 4.08 -16.53 -2.74
C TYR A 56 3.05 -15.40 -2.83
N HIS A 57 2.14 -15.44 -3.81
CA HIS A 57 1.00 -14.52 -3.94
C HIS A 57 -0.17 -14.84 -3.00
N GLY A 58 -0.21 -16.03 -2.40
CA GLY A 58 -1.39 -16.48 -1.66
C GLY A 58 -2.65 -16.37 -2.52
N ASN A 59 -3.74 -15.92 -1.93
CA ASN A 59 -5.05 -15.78 -2.59
C ASN A 59 -5.17 -14.55 -3.51
N MET A 60 -4.07 -13.84 -3.83
CA MET A 60 -4.11 -12.72 -4.78
C MET A 60 -4.14 -13.23 -6.23
N ASP A 61 -5.23 -13.91 -6.64
CA ASP A 61 -5.37 -14.52 -7.98
C ASP A 61 -5.18 -13.51 -9.12
N TYR A 62 -5.46 -12.23 -8.84
CA TYR A 62 -5.22 -11.14 -9.79
C TYR A 62 -3.73 -10.92 -10.13
N MET A 63 -2.80 -11.48 -9.35
CA MET A 63 -1.38 -11.51 -9.68
C MET A 63 -1.09 -12.54 -10.78
N ALA A 64 -1.77 -13.68 -10.78
CA ALA A 64 -1.59 -14.76 -11.75
C ALA A 64 -2.42 -14.56 -13.03
N LYS A 65 -3.65 -14.06 -12.92
CA LYS A 65 -4.63 -14.04 -14.03
C LYS A 65 -4.25 -13.19 -15.24
N HIS A 66 -3.32 -12.25 -15.08
CA HIS A 66 -3.00 -11.26 -16.10
C HIS A 66 -1.74 -11.58 -16.92
N GLY A 67 -1.07 -12.71 -16.64
CA GLY A 67 0.10 -13.15 -17.39
C GLY A 67 1.15 -12.04 -17.52
N THR A 68 1.52 -11.73 -18.77
CA THR A 68 2.56 -10.78 -19.14
C THR A 68 2.11 -9.31 -19.22
N LYS A 69 0.81 -9.02 -19.06
CA LYS A 69 0.28 -7.64 -19.12
C LYS A 69 0.91 -6.70 -18.09
N ARG A 70 1.40 -7.26 -16.97
CA ARG A 70 2.12 -6.54 -15.90
C ARG A 70 3.44 -5.94 -16.34
N THR A 71 4.11 -6.60 -17.25
CA THR A 71 5.48 -6.28 -17.67
C THR A 71 5.56 -5.77 -19.09
N ARG A 72 4.46 -5.88 -19.86
CA ARG A 72 4.39 -5.54 -21.29
C ARG A 72 3.31 -4.50 -21.54
N PRO A 73 3.66 -3.21 -21.59
CA PRO A 73 2.69 -2.13 -21.71
C PRO A 73 1.78 -2.25 -22.92
N ALA A 74 2.32 -2.68 -24.06
CA ALA A 74 1.56 -2.86 -25.30
C ALA A 74 0.45 -3.93 -25.21
N GLU A 75 0.54 -4.90 -24.30
CA GLU A 75 -0.51 -5.91 -24.08
C GLU A 75 -1.61 -5.41 -23.12
N LEU A 76 -1.28 -4.42 -22.28
CA LEU A 76 -2.22 -3.80 -21.35
C LEU A 76 -2.98 -2.63 -22.00
N GLU A 77 -2.26 -1.78 -22.72
CA GLU A 77 -2.75 -0.60 -23.42
C GLU A 77 -1.98 -0.47 -24.76
N PRO A 78 -2.57 -0.93 -25.88
CA PRO A 78 -1.93 -0.89 -27.20
C PRO A 78 -1.51 0.53 -27.60
N GLY A 79 -0.34 0.65 -28.25
CA GLY A 79 0.19 1.95 -28.69
C GLY A 79 0.95 2.74 -27.62
N THR A 80 1.05 2.24 -26.39
CA THR A 80 1.85 2.87 -25.33
C THR A 80 3.31 3.01 -25.76
N GLN A 81 3.79 4.26 -25.83
CA GLN A 81 5.17 4.62 -26.10
C GLN A 81 5.93 5.00 -24.82
N ARG A 82 5.26 5.64 -23.86
CA ARG A 82 5.87 6.13 -22.62
C ARG A 82 4.99 5.86 -21.42
N ILE A 83 5.65 5.78 -20.26
CA ILE A 83 5.00 5.59 -18.97
C ILE A 83 5.40 6.77 -18.08
N VAL A 84 4.42 7.60 -17.73
CA VAL A 84 4.59 8.69 -16.77
C VAL A 84 4.34 8.13 -15.38
N SER A 85 5.37 8.05 -14.56
CA SER A 85 5.33 7.59 -13.17
C SER A 85 5.34 8.79 -12.24
N VAL A 86 4.42 8.84 -11.28
CA VAL A 86 4.30 9.93 -10.29
C VAL A 86 4.33 9.41 -8.87
N CYS A 87 4.77 10.24 -7.92
CA CYS A 87 4.62 9.96 -6.49
C CYS A 87 3.86 11.05 -5.74
N MET A 88 3.13 10.64 -4.71
CA MET A 88 2.44 11.56 -3.79
C MET A 88 2.62 11.11 -2.34
N ASN A 89 3.25 11.94 -1.52
CA ASN A 89 3.49 11.67 -0.11
C ASN A 89 2.17 11.52 0.65
N TYR A 90 2.14 10.59 1.59
CA TYR A 90 0.93 10.31 2.38
C TYR A 90 1.11 10.48 3.87
N ALA A 91 2.34 10.65 4.38
CA ALA A 91 2.59 10.70 5.82
C ALA A 91 1.74 11.83 6.46
N PRO A 92 0.73 11.50 7.27
CA PRO A 92 -0.21 12.49 7.77
C PRO A 92 0.46 13.44 8.77
N PRO A 93 0.11 14.74 8.77
CA PRO A 93 0.56 15.65 9.82
C PRO A 93 -0.04 15.22 11.17
N ALA A 94 0.76 15.38 12.23
CA ALA A 94 0.36 15.19 13.62
C ALA A 94 -0.25 13.82 13.99
N ALA A 95 -0.08 12.79 13.14
CA ALA A 95 -0.47 11.45 13.54
C ALA A 95 0.39 10.94 14.69
N LYS A 96 -0.22 10.18 15.60
CA LYS A 96 0.49 9.54 16.70
C LYS A 96 1.64 8.68 16.19
N ASN A 97 2.76 8.67 16.93
CA ASN A 97 3.94 7.91 16.56
C ASN A 97 3.59 6.43 16.39
N SER A 98 4.05 5.83 15.30
CA SER A 98 3.70 4.45 14.96
C SER A 98 4.21 3.43 15.97
N TRP A 99 5.42 3.61 16.51
CA TRP A 99 5.97 2.69 17.50
C TRP A 99 5.26 2.80 18.85
N ASP A 100 4.83 4.00 19.23
CA ASP A 100 4.05 4.18 20.46
C ASP A 100 2.72 3.43 20.39
N VAL A 101 2.03 3.49 19.24
CA VAL A 101 0.78 2.73 19.03
C VAL A 101 1.06 1.22 18.93
N ILE A 102 2.09 0.80 18.21
CA ILE A 102 2.45 -0.64 18.08
C ILE A 102 2.80 -1.25 19.45
N ASN A 103 3.49 -0.50 20.30
CA ASN A 103 3.91 -0.96 21.62
C ASN A 103 2.80 -0.85 22.68
N ALA A 104 1.78 -0.02 22.44
CA ALA A 104 0.57 0.02 23.25
C ALA A 104 -0.36 -1.14 22.87
N GLY A 105 -0.21 -2.26 23.58
CA GLY A 105 -0.87 -3.53 23.23
C GLY A 105 -2.40 -3.51 23.21
N ASP A 106 -3.04 -2.50 23.79
CA ASP A 106 -4.50 -2.27 23.80
C ASP A 106 -4.99 -1.34 22.67
N GLN A 107 -4.07 -0.64 22.00
CA GLN A 107 -4.37 0.26 20.88
C GLN A 107 -4.41 -0.48 19.55
N ALA A 108 -5.17 0.02 18.59
CA ALA A 108 -5.24 -0.55 17.25
C ALA A 108 -4.25 0.13 16.32
N PHE A 109 -3.29 -0.62 15.77
CA PHE A 109 -2.42 -0.09 14.74
C PHE A 109 -3.05 -0.25 13.35
N ILE A 110 -3.22 0.87 12.66
CA ILE A 110 -3.61 0.95 11.25
C ILE A 110 -2.44 1.60 10.50
N SER A 111 -2.01 0.95 9.42
CA SER A 111 -0.94 1.44 8.55
C SER A 111 -1.21 2.88 8.09
N ARG A 112 -0.18 3.72 8.15
CA ARG A 112 -0.33 5.18 8.02
C ARG A 112 -0.82 5.63 6.65
N TYR A 113 -0.69 4.80 5.62
CA TYR A 113 -1.26 5.10 4.30
C TYR A 113 -2.80 5.06 4.28
N ALA A 114 -3.42 4.35 5.24
CA ALA A 114 -4.85 4.05 5.21
C ALA A 114 -5.71 4.98 6.09
N LEU A 115 -5.09 5.95 6.78
CA LEU A 115 -5.76 6.82 7.76
C LEU A 115 -6.67 7.87 7.13
N GLY A 116 -6.45 8.19 5.85
CA GLY A 116 -7.20 9.18 5.10
C GLY A 116 -8.17 8.58 4.08
N ARG A 117 -8.47 9.38 3.06
CA ARG A 117 -9.22 9.00 1.87
C ARG A 117 -8.46 7.97 1.05
N ASP A 118 -9.23 7.15 0.35
CA ASP A 118 -8.76 6.18 -0.63
C ASP A 118 -7.90 6.83 -1.74
N TYR A 119 -6.59 6.55 -1.69
CA TYR A 119 -5.58 7.11 -2.59
C TYR A 119 -5.84 6.79 -4.06
N HIS A 120 -6.44 5.64 -4.36
CA HIS A 120 -6.74 5.24 -5.74
C HIS A 120 -7.61 6.28 -6.46
N LYS A 121 -8.51 6.94 -5.73
CA LYS A 121 -9.39 7.97 -6.30
C LYS A 121 -8.65 9.30 -6.43
N VAL A 122 -7.86 9.66 -5.43
CA VAL A 122 -7.07 10.90 -5.41
C VAL A 122 -6.07 10.90 -6.58
N LEU A 123 -5.21 9.87 -6.67
CA LEU A 123 -4.15 9.82 -7.68
C LEU A 123 -4.71 9.74 -9.10
N ARG A 124 -5.74 8.91 -9.34
CA ARG A 124 -6.37 8.84 -10.67
C ARG A 124 -7.03 10.16 -11.08
N ALA A 125 -7.69 10.86 -10.16
CA ALA A 125 -8.27 12.16 -10.46
C ALA A 125 -7.20 13.22 -10.77
N ARG A 126 -6.05 13.18 -10.09
CA ARG A 126 -4.92 14.07 -10.37
C ARG A 126 -4.24 13.75 -11.70
N LEU A 127 -4.02 12.47 -12.02
CA LEU A 127 -3.49 12.06 -13.32
C LEU A 127 -4.45 12.37 -14.46
N GLN A 128 -5.76 12.25 -14.25
CA GLN A 128 -6.74 12.66 -15.26
C GLN A 128 -6.60 14.15 -15.58
N LYS A 129 -6.47 15.01 -14.57
CA LYS A 129 -6.21 16.44 -14.78
C LYS A 129 -4.89 16.72 -15.51
N LEU A 130 -3.87 15.88 -15.29
CA LEU A 130 -2.61 15.98 -16.03
C LEU A 130 -2.83 15.61 -17.51
N ALA A 131 -3.58 14.55 -17.79
CA ALA A 131 -3.94 14.17 -19.15
C ALA A 131 -4.78 15.25 -19.86
N ASP A 132 -5.69 15.91 -19.14
CA ASP A 132 -6.49 17.03 -19.67
C ASP A 132 -5.58 18.21 -20.06
N LYS A 133 -4.57 18.54 -19.23
CA LYS A 133 -3.56 19.58 -19.55
C LYS A 133 -2.73 19.22 -20.78
N ILE A 134 -2.29 17.96 -20.90
CA ILE A 134 -1.57 17.49 -22.10
C ILE A 134 -2.47 17.61 -23.33
N THR A 135 -3.73 17.17 -23.22
CA THR A 135 -4.71 17.24 -24.31
C THR A 135 -4.94 18.67 -24.78
N ALA A 136 -4.97 19.63 -23.86
CA ALA A 136 -5.11 21.05 -24.20
C ALA A 136 -3.91 21.60 -24.98
N GLU A 137 -2.71 21.07 -24.75
CA GLU A 137 -1.47 21.52 -25.39
C GLU A 137 -1.23 20.88 -26.77
N VAL A 138 -1.48 19.57 -26.91
CA VAL A 138 -1.13 18.81 -28.14
C VAL A 138 -2.33 18.25 -28.90
N GLY A 139 -3.55 18.51 -28.42
CA GLY A 139 -4.76 17.86 -28.92
C GLY A 139 -4.95 16.44 -28.39
N PRO A 140 -5.96 15.71 -28.90
CA PRO A 140 -6.25 14.35 -28.46
C PRO A 140 -5.07 13.39 -28.68
N PHE A 141 -4.79 12.57 -27.68
CA PHE A 141 -3.78 11.51 -27.70
C PHE A 141 -4.30 10.30 -26.92
N ASN A 142 -3.73 9.11 -27.13
CA ASN A 142 -4.17 7.93 -26.39
C ASN A 142 -3.46 7.85 -25.04
N TYR A 143 -4.24 7.70 -23.98
CA TYR A 143 -3.69 7.49 -22.64
C TYR A 143 -4.61 6.65 -21.77
N ARG A 144 -4.01 6.11 -20.70
CA ARG A 144 -4.74 5.50 -19.59
C ARG A 144 -4.03 5.72 -18.27
N VAL A 145 -4.80 6.11 -17.26
CA VAL A 145 -4.31 6.36 -15.89
C VAL A 145 -4.54 5.15 -14.99
N PHE A 146 -3.57 4.88 -14.11
CA PHE A 146 -3.53 3.72 -13.25
C PHE A 146 -3.11 4.10 -11.83
N SER A 147 -3.58 3.31 -10.86
CA SER A 147 -3.12 3.31 -9.47
C SER A 147 -3.60 2.01 -8.83
N ASP A 148 -2.69 1.05 -8.58
CA ASP A 148 -2.79 -0.24 -7.84
C ASP A 148 -3.84 -1.26 -8.30
N SER A 149 -4.89 -0.80 -8.98
CA SER A 149 -6.09 -1.57 -9.36
C SER A 149 -6.01 -2.23 -10.74
N ALA A 150 -4.91 -2.02 -11.45
CA ALA A 150 -4.64 -2.59 -12.77
C ALA A 150 -3.39 -3.46 -12.72
N PRO A 151 -3.18 -4.37 -13.68
CA PRO A 151 -1.96 -5.16 -13.75
C PRO A 151 -0.80 -4.29 -14.26
N VAL A 152 -0.39 -3.29 -13.50
CA VAL A 152 0.84 -2.53 -13.71
C VAL A 152 1.90 -3.08 -12.74
N MET A 153 3.18 -2.87 -13.06
CA MET A 153 4.30 -3.11 -12.13
C MET A 153 4.83 -1.77 -11.67
N GLU A 154 4.05 -1.06 -10.86
CA GLU A 154 4.25 0.34 -10.47
C GLU A 154 5.66 0.60 -9.97
N VAL A 155 6.11 -0.19 -9.00
CA VAL A 155 7.49 -0.09 -8.45
C VAL A 155 8.53 -0.25 -9.56
N ALA A 156 8.36 -1.19 -10.49
CA ALA A 156 9.35 -1.43 -11.53
C ALA A 156 9.38 -0.31 -12.58
N TRP A 157 8.22 0.22 -12.97
CA TRP A 157 8.15 1.36 -13.88
C TRP A 157 8.66 2.65 -13.25
N ALA A 158 8.36 2.88 -11.97
CA ALA A 158 8.93 3.98 -11.21
C ALA A 158 10.47 3.87 -11.10
N GLN A 159 11.03 2.66 -10.96
CA GLN A 159 12.47 2.46 -11.04
C GLN A 159 13.05 2.78 -12.42
N LYS A 160 12.40 2.30 -13.49
CA LYS A 160 12.83 2.56 -14.87
C LYS A 160 12.78 4.04 -15.22
N ALA A 161 11.83 4.78 -14.65
CA ALA A 161 11.71 6.23 -14.80
C ALA A 161 12.69 7.02 -13.90
N GLY A 162 13.45 6.36 -13.01
CA GLY A 162 14.37 7.06 -12.10
C GLY A 162 13.71 7.76 -10.91
N LEU A 163 12.44 7.45 -10.61
CA LEU A 163 11.73 7.98 -9.44
C LEU A 163 12.34 7.46 -8.12
N GLY A 164 12.99 6.30 -8.18
CA GLY A 164 13.49 5.62 -7.00
C GLY A 164 14.21 4.30 -7.32
N TRP A 165 14.56 3.56 -6.28
CA TRP A 165 15.04 2.18 -6.37
C TRP A 165 14.18 1.26 -5.52
N ARG A 166 14.04 0.00 -5.91
CA ARG A 166 13.36 -1.00 -5.07
C ARG A 166 14.22 -1.33 -3.86
N GLY A 167 13.66 -1.14 -2.68
CA GLY A 167 14.27 -1.52 -1.41
C GLY A 167 14.27 -3.02 -1.18
N LYS A 168 15.10 -3.52 -0.25
CA LYS A 168 15.13 -4.95 0.09
C LYS A 168 13.78 -5.46 0.63
N HIS A 169 12.97 -4.57 1.20
CA HIS A 169 11.58 -4.80 1.59
C HIS A 169 10.55 -4.67 0.45
N THR A 170 11.01 -4.61 -0.80
CA THR A 170 10.22 -4.62 -2.04
C THR A 170 9.47 -3.34 -2.43
N LEU A 171 9.33 -2.35 -1.56
CA LEU A 171 8.74 -1.05 -1.92
C LEU A 171 9.75 -0.17 -2.67
N LEU A 172 9.24 0.87 -3.34
CA LEU A 172 10.10 1.91 -3.91
C LEU A 172 10.66 2.81 -2.80
N LEU A 173 11.94 3.17 -2.93
CA LEU A 173 12.63 4.15 -2.11
C LEU A 173 13.08 5.32 -2.99
N SER A 174 12.90 6.54 -2.49
CA SER A 174 13.45 7.79 -3.02
C SER A 174 14.43 8.38 -2.02
N ARG A 175 15.46 9.08 -2.51
CA ARG A 175 16.44 9.77 -1.66
C ARG A 175 15.79 10.94 -0.92
N GLU A 176 14.81 11.57 -1.55
CA GLU A 176 14.16 12.81 -1.13
C GLU A 176 12.94 12.55 -0.22
N ALA A 177 12.30 11.39 -0.34
CA ALA A 177 11.02 11.09 0.30
C ALA A 177 10.94 9.73 1.03
N GLY A 178 12.02 8.93 1.06
CA GLY A 178 11.97 7.61 1.68
C GLY A 178 11.04 6.67 0.91
N SER A 179 10.02 6.09 1.55
CA SER A 179 9.02 5.18 0.96
C SER A 179 7.58 5.55 1.31
N MET A 180 7.35 6.67 2.01
CA MET A 180 6.02 7.06 2.50
C MET A 180 5.26 7.91 1.47
N PHE A 181 5.14 7.36 0.26
CA PHE A 181 4.38 7.95 -0.85
C PHE A 181 3.64 6.86 -1.63
N PHE A 182 2.54 7.26 -2.26
CA PHE A 182 1.81 6.45 -3.23
C PHE A 182 2.44 6.57 -4.62
N LEU A 183 2.22 5.56 -5.45
CA LEU A 183 2.58 5.53 -6.86
C LEU A 183 1.31 5.54 -7.73
N ALA A 184 1.46 6.13 -8.91
CA ALA A 184 0.50 6.02 -10.00
C ALA A 184 1.21 6.22 -11.34
N GLU A 185 0.58 5.72 -12.39
CA GLU A 185 1.17 5.63 -13.72
C GLU A 185 0.15 6.10 -14.76
N MET A 186 0.65 6.75 -15.80
CA MET A 186 -0.12 7.08 -16.99
C MET A 186 0.62 6.57 -18.21
N TYR A 187 -0.01 5.63 -18.92
CA TYR A 187 0.51 5.11 -20.18
C TYR A 187 0.05 6.03 -21.29
N ILE A 188 0.97 6.45 -22.16
CA ILE A 188 0.69 7.42 -23.23
C ILE A 188 1.33 6.97 -24.53
N ASP A 189 0.74 7.36 -25.66
CA ASP A 189 1.25 7.09 -27.02
C ASP A 189 2.17 8.20 -27.56
N LEU A 190 2.50 9.21 -26.76
CA LEU A 190 3.39 10.31 -27.14
C LEU A 190 4.87 9.90 -27.00
N PRO A 191 5.73 10.15 -28.02
CA PRO A 191 7.14 9.77 -28.01
C PRO A 191 8.02 10.76 -27.21
N LEU A 192 7.66 11.03 -25.94
CA LEU A 192 8.39 11.97 -25.07
C LEU A 192 9.85 11.53 -24.83
N PRO A 193 10.79 12.45 -24.56
CA PRO A 193 12.08 12.07 -23.99
C PRO A 193 11.89 11.39 -22.62
N VAL A 194 12.82 10.50 -22.27
CA VAL A 194 12.77 9.68 -21.06
C VAL A 194 13.75 10.17 -20.00
N ASP A 195 13.46 9.85 -18.74
CA ASP A 195 14.35 10.06 -17.61
C ASP A 195 15.27 8.85 -17.40
N ASP A 196 16.47 9.11 -16.86
CA ASP A 196 17.44 8.07 -16.54
C ASP A 196 17.08 7.34 -15.24
N ALA A 197 17.19 6.02 -15.26
CA ALA A 197 17.09 5.21 -14.04
C ALA A 197 18.24 5.54 -13.07
N ILE A 198 17.97 5.39 -11.77
CA ILE A 198 18.94 5.64 -10.71
C ILE A 198 19.48 4.35 -10.09
N GLY A 199 20.61 4.44 -9.38
CA GLY A 199 21.24 3.30 -8.71
C GLY A 199 20.47 2.80 -7.47
N ASN A 200 20.90 1.66 -6.94
CA ASN A 200 20.37 1.12 -5.67
C ASN A 200 21.20 1.62 -4.48
N TYR A 201 20.53 2.07 -3.42
CA TYR A 201 21.21 2.64 -2.24
C TYR A 201 20.90 1.92 -0.91
N CYS A 202 20.47 0.66 -0.96
CA CYS A 202 20.32 -0.15 0.26
C CYS A 202 21.66 -0.59 0.87
N GLY A 203 22.70 -0.80 0.06
CA GLY A 203 23.99 -1.31 0.50
C GLY A 203 23.88 -2.64 1.28
N SER A 204 24.67 -2.79 2.33
CA SER A 204 24.67 -3.98 3.20
C SER A 204 23.51 -4.04 4.20
N CYS A 205 22.70 -2.98 4.34
CA CYS A 205 21.62 -2.90 5.34
C CYS A 205 20.62 -4.06 5.24
N SER A 206 20.26 -4.69 6.36
CA SER A 206 19.27 -5.76 6.48
C SER A 206 18.08 -5.42 7.38
N LYS A 207 18.05 -4.22 8.01
CA LYS A 207 17.08 -3.86 9.07
C LYS A 207 15.62 -4.25 8.79
N CYS A 208 15.14 -4.01 7.57
CA CYS A 208 13.76 -4.31 7.18
C CYS A 208 13.43 -5.81 7.16
N ILE A 209 14.42 -6.66 6.87
CA ILE A 209 14.33 -8.13 6.94
C ILE A 209 14.30 -8.55 8.40
N ASP A 210 15.27 -8.05 9.17
CA ASP A 210 15.47 -8.43 10.57
C ASP A 210 14.26 -8.09 11.44
N ILE A 211 13.63 -6.91 11.24
CA ILE A 211 12.47 -6.48 12.03
C ILE A 211 11.17 -7.19 11.66
N CYS A 212 11.09 -7.82 10.48
CA CYS A 212 9.81 -8.33 9.95
C CYS A 212 9.22 -9.38 10.90
N PRO A 213 8.08 -9.13 11.58
CA PRO A 213 7.65 -9.99 12.70
C PRO A 213 7.40 -11.44 12.29
N THR A 214 6.92 -11.62 11.06
CA THR A 214 6.61 -12.93 10.48
C THR A 214 7.69 -13.46 9.55
N GLN A 215 8.81 -12.75 9.41
CA GLN A 215 9.89 -13.07 8.46
C GLN A 215 9.35 -13.28 7.04
N ALA A 216 8.44 -12.40 6.61
CA ALA A 216 7.85 -12.42 5.28
C ALA A 216 8.85 -11.98 4.18
N ILE A 217 9.85 -11.17 4.53
CA ILE A 217 10.93 -10.80 3.59
C ILE A 217 12.01 -11.87 3.66
N ILE A 218 11.85 -12.91 2.83
CA ILE A 218 12.67 -14.13 2.89
C ILE A 218 14.08 -13.97 2.27
N ALA A 219 14.30 -12.92 1.49
CA ALA A 219 15.59 -12.53 0.94
C ALA A 219 15.50 -11.07 0.45
N PRO A 220 16.64 -10.38 0.21
CA PRO A 220 16.64 -9.07 -0.44
C PRO A 220 15.74 -9.07 -1.69
N TYR A 221 14.79 -8.13 -1.71
CA TYR A 221 13.86 -7.90 -2.84
C TYR A 221 12.81 -9.01 -3.03
N ARG A 222 12.72 -9.99 -2.11
CA ARG A 222 11.81 -11.14 -2.19
C ARG A 222 10.94 -11.25 -0.94
N LEU A 223 9.63 -11.22 -1.14
CA LEU A 223 8.60 -11.31 -0.11
C LEU A 223 7.77 -12.59 -0.32
N ASP A 224 7.46 -13.34 0.72
CA ASP A 224 6.35 -14.31 0.74
C ASP A 224 5.10 -13.61 1.29
N ALA A 225 4.15 -13.26 0.42
CA ALA A 225 2.99 -12.47 0.85
C ALA A 225 2.13 -13.24 1.85
N ARG A 226 2.08 -14.58 1.77
CA ARG A 226 1.30 -15.43 2.69
C ARG A 226 1.68 -15.23 4.15
N ARG A 227 2.88 -14.72 4.43
CA ARG A 227 3.37 -14.40 5.77
C ARG A 227 3.28 -12.92 6.11
N CYS A 228 3.16 -12.04 5.12
CA CYS A 228 3.18 -10.59 5.32
C CYS A 228 1.94 -10.14 6.10
N ILE A 229 2.11 -9.43 7.21
CA ILE A 229 0.99 -8.93 8.02
C ILE A 229 0.05 -8.04 7.19
N SER A 230 0.59 -7.27 6.25
CA SER A 230 -0.23 -6.47 5.33
C SER A 230 -1.15 -7.35 4.48
N TYR A 231 -0.64 -8.44 3.91
CA TYR A 231 -1.47 -9.42 3.18
C TYR A 231 -2.48 -10.11 4.11
N LEU A 232 -2.05 -10.58 5.28
CA LEU A 232 -2.91 -11.28 6.24
C LEU A 232 -4.10 -10.42 6.68
N THR A 233 -3.89 -9.12 6.85
CA THR A 233 -4.92 -8.19 7.36
C THR A 233 -5.76 -7.56 6.25
N ILE A 234 -5.33 -7.60 4.99
CA ILE A 234 -6.00 -6.91 3.87
C ILE A 234 -6.53 -7.88 2.82
N GLU A 235 -5.68 -8.77 2.32
CA GLU A 235 -5.95 -9.60 1.14
C GLU A 235 -6.46 -10.99 1.48
N LEU A 236 -5.98 -11.58 2.57
CA LEU A 236 -6.47 -12.86 3.05
C LEU A 236 -7.93 -12.69 3.52
N LYS A 237 -8.87 -13.34 2.84
CA LYS A 237 -10.29 -13.36 3.24
C LYS A 237 -10.62 -14.47 4.23
N ASP A 238 -9.80 -15.50 4.27
CA ASP A 238 -9.99 -16.69 5.11
C ASP A 238 -9.40 -16.53 6.53
N SER A 239 -9.32 -17.64 7.27
CA SER A 239 -8.72 -17.69 8.60
C SER A 239 -7.23 -17.37 8.57
N ILE A 240 -6.78 -16.50 9.48
CA ILE A 240 -5.36 -16.21 9.68
C ILE A 240 -4.74 -17.45 10.34
N PRO A 241 -3.67 -18.06 9.78
CA PRO A 241 -3.03 -19.23 10.37
C PRO A 241 -2.65 -19.00 11.84
N GLU A 242 -3.02 -19.92 12.73
CA GLU A 242 -2.85 -19.74 14.17
C GLU A 242 -1.41 -19.41 14.59
N ALA A 243 -0.42 -20.04 13.96
CA ALA A 243 0.99 -19.79 14.23
C ALA A 243 1.46 -18.35 13.89
N LEU A 244 0.71 -17.64 13.03
CA LEU A 244 1.01 -16.25 12.66
C LEU A 244 0.24 -15.24 13.51
N ARG A 245 -0.88 -15.62 14.16
CA ARG A 245 -1.71 -14.71 14.96
C ARG A 245 -0.92 -13.99 16.07
N PRO A 246 -0.05 -14.66 16.86
CA PRO A 246 0.77 -13.97 17.87
C PRO A 246 1.72 -12.92 17.30
N LEU A 247 2.22 -13.14 16.08
CA LEU A 247 3.24 -12.29 15.45
C LEU A 247 2.65 -11.00 14.85
N ILE A 248 1.32 -10.93 14.70
CA ILE A 248 0.62 -9.74 14.18
C ILE A 248 0.67 -8.60 15.20
N GLY A 249 0.66 -8.92 16.51
CA GLY A 249 0.49 -7.94 17.57
C GLY A 249 -0.87 -7.26 17.45
N ASN A 250 -0.88 -5.92 17.49
CA ASN A 250 -2.08 -5.10 17.41
C ASN A 250 -2.31 -4.46 16.02
N ARG A 251 -1.64 -4.96 14.98
CA ARG A 251 -1.77 -4.46 13.59
C ARG A 251 -3.04 -5.02 12.95
N ILE A 252 -4.08 -4.20 12.86
CA ILE A 252 -5.40 -4.64 12.39
C ILE A 252 -5.66 -4.34 10.91
N TYR A 253 -4.84 -3.47 10.29
CA TYR A 253 -4.92 -3.16 8.86
C TYR A 253 -3.57 -2.68 8.34
N GLY A 254 -2.91 -3.49 7.51
CA GLY A 254 -1.58 -3.17 7.00
C GLY A 254 -0.47 -3.37 8.04
N CYS A 255 0.77 -3.09 7.64
CA CYS A 255 1.95 -3.16 8.51
C CYS A 255 3.05 -2.25 7.96
N ASP A 256 3.61 -1.39 8.80
CA ASP A 256 4.61 -0.40 8.39
C ASP A 256 6.03 -0.74 8.89
N ASP A 257 6.23 -1.80 9.67
CA ASP A 257 7.48 -2.11 10.36
C ASP A 257 8.72 -2.05 9.46
N CYS A 258 8.63 -2.67 8.28
CA CYS A 258 9.74 -2.71 7.32
C CYS A 258 10.07 -1.32 6.73
N GLN A 259 9.08 -0.41 6.69
CA GLN A 259 9.26 0.99 6.35
C GLN A 259 9.79 1.77 7.57
N LEU A 260 9.16 1.65 8.74
CA LEU A 260 9.51 2.43 9.93
C LEU A 260 10.97 2.25 10.35
N VAL A 261 11.55 1.06 10.17
CA VAL A 261 12.96 0.79 10.48
C VAL A 261 13.93 1.22 9.35
N CYS A 262 13.41 1.52 8.16
CA CYS A 262 14.23 1.82 6.99
C CYS A 262 14.97 3.17 7.18
N PRO A 263 16.31 3.21 7.11
CA PRO A 263 17.07 4.45 7.32
C PRO A 263 16.73 5.59 6.36
N TRP A 264 16.19 5.26 5.18
CA TRP A 264 15.77 6.24 4.18
C TRP A 264 14.48 6.97 4.56
N ASN A 265 13.66 6.42 5.46
CA ASN A 265 12.44 7.09 5.91
C ASN A 265 12.69 8.25 6.88
N LYS A 266 13.95 8.51 7.29
CA LYS A 266 14.30 9.81 7.88
C LYS A 266 14.10 10.99 6.91
N PHE A 267 14.03 10.70 5.61
CA PHE A 267 13.74 11.68 4.55
C PHE A 267 12.25 11.70 4.17
N ALA A 268 11.41 10.86 4.79
CA ALA A 268 9.97 10.90 4.56
C ALA A 268 9.41 12.30 4.84
N LYS A 269 8.48 12.72 3.99
CA LYS A 269 7.89 14.05 4.03
C LYS A 269 6.44 13.95 4.44
N ILE A 270 6.04 14.83 5.35
CA ILE A 270 4.63 15.04 5.69
C ILE A 270 3.89 15.51 4.44
N THR A 271 2.69 14.98 4.24
CA THR A 271 1.82 15.34 3.13
C THR A 271 1.16 16.70 3.36
N ASN A 272 0.95 17.44 2.27
CA ASN A 272 0.11 18.64 2.23
C ASN A 272 -1.28 18.33 1.64
N GLU A 273 -1.54 17.08 1.26
CA GLU A 273 -2.82 16.67 0.70
C GLU A 273 -3.79 16.34 1.84
N ASN A 274 -4.80 17.21 2.01
CA ASN A 274 -5.80 17.10 3.07
C ASN A 274 -6.57 15.77 3.00
N ASP A 275 -6.75 15.22 1.80
CA ASP A 275 -7.39 13.91 1.62
C ASP A 275 -6.62 12.78 2.34
N PHE A 276 -5.33 12.94 2.66
CA PHE A 276 -4.53 11.94 3.38
C PHE A 276 -4.38 12.21 4.88
N HIS A 277 -5.01 13.26 5.41
CA HIS A 277 -5.02 13.52 6.85
C HIS A 277 -5.84 12.46 7.59
N VAL A 278 -5.54 12.30 8.88
CA VAL A 278 -6.22 11.35 9.77
C VAL A 278 -7.73 11.61 9.78
N ARG A 279 -8.52 10.55 9.58
CA ARG A 279 -9.98 10.56 9.72
C ARG A 279 -10.41 9.70 10.90
N ASN A 280 -11.44 10.15 11.61
CA ASN A 280 -12.08 9.43 12.72
C ASN A 280 -11.15 9.04 13.88
N GLY A 281 -10.00 9.71 14.06
CA GLY A 281 -9.05 9.37 15.13
C GLY A 281 -8.41 7.99 14.97
N LEU A 282 -8.39 7.42 13.76
CA LEU A 282 -7.89 6.07 13.51
C LEU A 282 -6.37 5.91 13.75
N ASP A 283 -5.66 7.00 14.03
CA ASP A 283 -4.25 6.98 14.39
C ASP A 283 -4.01 6.72 15.89
N ASP A 284 -5.04 6.91 16.73
CA ASP A 284 -5.04 6.74 18.18
C ASP A 284 -6.41 6.25 18.69
N VAL A 285 -6.68 4.95 18.57
CA VAL A 285 -7.97 4.35 18.94
C VAL A 285 -7.76 2.95 19.51
N SER A 286 -8.54 2.61 20.55
CA SER A 286 -8.42 1.31 21.22
C SER A 286 -8.98 0.16 20.38
N LEU A 287 -8.43 -1.05 20.56
CA LEU A 287 -8.96 -2.26 19.95
C LEU A 287 -10.42 -2.52 20.36
N ILE A 288 -10.75 -2.31 21.63
CA ILE A 288 -12.10 -2.53 22.17
C ILE A 288 -13.11 -1.60 21.50
N GLU A 289 -12.78 -0.33 21.34
CA GLU A 289 -13.66 0.64 20.70
C GLU A 289 -14.01 0.21 19.27
N LEU A 290 -13.00 -0.14 18.48
CA LEU A 290 -13.21 -0.59 17.10
C LEU A 290 -13.96 -1.93 17.02
N PHE A 291 -13.74 -2.83 17.97
CA PHE A 291 -14.41 -4.13 18.03
C PHE A 291 -15.92 -4.00 18.33
N ARG A 292 -16.32 -2.93 19.02
CA ARG A 292 -17.71 -2.62 19.34
C ARG A 292 -18.50 -2.04 18.18
N TRP A 293 -17.84 -1.61 17.10
CA TRP A 293 -18.54 -1.10 15.93
C TRP A 293 -19.44 -2.18 15.33
N ASP A 294 -20.69 -1.82 15.06
CA ASP A 294 -21.58 -2.62 14.22
C ASP A 294 -21.29 -2.37 12.73
N GLN A 295 -21.95 -3.13 11.85
CA GLN A 295 -21.80 -3.00 10.40
C GLN A 295 -22.11 -1.58 9.92
N VAL A 296 -23.16 -0.95 10.45
CA VAL A 296 -23.60 0.39 10.05
C VAL A 296 -22.54 1.44 10.41
N THR A 297 -21.98 1.36 11.61
CA THR A 297 -20.90 2.23 12.08
C THR A 297 -19.64 2.02 11.24
N PHE A 298 -19.25 0.78 10.97
CA PHE A 298 -18.12 0.44 10.10
C PHE A 298 -18.29 1.08 8.71
N GLU A 299 -19.43 0.87 8.06
CA GLU A 299 -19.71 1.41 6.72
C GLU A 299 -19.68 2.94 6.70
N THR A 300 -20.27 3.57 7.71
CA THR A 300 -20.36 5.03 7.80
C THR A 300 -19.01 5.66 8.09
N LYS A 301 -18.27 5.16 9.10
CA LYS A 301 -16.98 5.72 9.52
C LYS A 301 -15.91 5.50 8.46
N LEU A 302 -15.90 4.35 7.79
CA LEU A 302 -14.88 4.01 6.79
C LEU A 302 -15.30 4.37 5.36
N ALA A 303 -16.41 5.07 5.17
CA ALA A 303 -16.82 5.57 3.87
C ALA A 303 -15.71 6.40 3.20
N GLY A 304 -15.27 5.91 2.04
CA GLY A 304 -14.23 6.55 1.23
C GLY A 304 -12.80 6.38 1.74
N THR A 305 -12.54 5.51 2.72
CA THR A 305 -11.18 5.06 3.09
C THR A 305 -10.84 3.77 2.32
N PRO A 306 -9.56 3.42 2.14
CA PRO A 306 -9.19 2.14 1.53
C PRO A 306 -9.59 0.95 2.42
N ILE A 307 -9.71 1.17 3.74
CA ILE A 307 -10.02 0.14 4.74
C ILE A 307 -11.37 -0.51 4.47
N ARG A 308 -12.37 0.26 4.01
CA ARG A 308 -13.74 -0.25 3.76
C ARG A 308 -13.76 -1.50 2.87
N ARG A 309 -12.78 -1.68 1.98
CA ARG A 309 -12.70 -2.81 1.05
C ARG A 309 -12.60 -4.19 1.72
N ILE A 310 -12.19 -4.26 2.98
CA ILE A 310 -12.06 -5.55 3.68
C ILE A 310 -13.40 -6.04 4.24
N GLY A 311 -14.38 -5.15 4.41
CA GLY A 311 -15.65 -5.46 5.04
C GLY A 311 -15.54 -5.64 6.57
N HIS A 312 -16.69 -5.63 7.24
CA HIS A 312 -16.78 -5.67 8.70
C HIS A 312 -16.37 -7.03 9.28
N GLU A 313 -16.67 -8.13 8.59
CA GLU A 313 -16.27 -9.47 9.03
C GLU A 313 -14.74 -9.58 9.19
N GLN A 314 -13.99 -9.18 8.15
CA GLN A 314 -12.53 -9.19 8.18
C GLN A 314 -11.96 -8.20 9.20
N TRP A 315 -12.63 -7.05 9.37
CA TRP A 315 -12.28 -6.05 10.38
C TRP A 315 -12.36 -6.64 11.80
N LEU A 316 -13.47 -7.29 12.14
CA LEU A 316 -13.65 -7.96 13.43
C LEU A 316 -12.66 -9.11 13.61
N ARG A 317 -12.44 -9.93 12.56
CA ARG A 317 -11.43 -11.00 12.57
C ARG A 317 -10.05 -10.46 12.95
N ASN A 318 -9.61 -9.38 12.33
CA ASN A 318 -8.29 -8.79 12.60
C ASN A 318 -8.21 -8.23 14.02
N ILE A 319 -9.25 -7.53 14.48
CA ILE A 319 -9.27 -6.95 15.82
C ILE A 319 -9.32 -8.04 16.89
N ALA A 320 -10.03 -9.15 16.68
CA ALA A 320 -10.01 -10.30 17.58
C ALA A 320 -8.58 -10.83 17.78
N VAL A 321 -7.77 -10.90 16.72
CA VAL A 321 -6.34 -11.24 16.85
C VAL A 321 -5.60 -10.21 17.70
N GLY A 322 -5.81 -8.92 17.46
CA GLY A 322 -5.24 -7.84 18.27
C GLY A 322 -5.59 -7.96 19.76
N LEU A 323 -6.87 -8.18 20.08
CA LEU A 323 -7.37 -8.38 21.44
C LEU A 323 -6.79 -9.65 22.10
N GLY A 324 -6.62 -10.72 21.33
CA GLY A 324 -5.93 -11.92 21.81
C GLY A 324 -4.45 -11.68 22.11
N ASN A 325 -3.80 -10.75 21.40
CA ASN A 325 -2.40 -10.38 21.61
C ASN A 325 -2.17 -9.36 22.72
N ALA A 326 -3.16 -8.50 23.02
CA ALA A 326 -3.11 -7.50 24.08
C ALA A 326 -2.83 -8.09 25.49
N PRO A 327 -2.31 -7.31 26.45
CA PRO A 327 -2.24 -7.73 27.85
C PRO A 327 -3.59 -8.23 28.38
N TYR A 328 -3.55 -9.00 29.48
CA TYR A 328 -4.80 -9.47 30.08
C TYR A 328 -5.68 -8.29 30.51
N SER A 329 -6.97 -8.34 30.16
CA SER A 329 -7.97 -7.38 30.63
C SER A 329 -9.36 -8.00 30.68
N GLY A 330 -10.06 -7.78 31.80
CA GLY A 330 -11.46 -8.20 31.95
C GLY A 330 -12.40 -7.51 30.95
N GLU A 331 -12.09 -6.28 30.55
CA GLU A 331 -12.85 -5.55 29.52
C GLU A 331 -12.68 -6.18 28.14
N ILE A 332 -11.47 -6.65 27.81
CA ILE A 332 -11.20 -7.38 26.57
C ILE A 332 -11.98 -8.68 26.54
N VAL A 333 -11.95 -9.46 27.64
CA VAL A 333 -12.71 -10.72 27.74
C VAL A 333 -14.21 -10.45 27.54
N THR A 334 -14.76 -9.42 28.18
CA THR A 334 -16.16 -9.02 28.04
C THR A 334 -16.49 -8.64 26.59
N ALA A 335 -15.63 -7.86 25.94
CA ALA A 335 -15.82 -7.46 24.54
C ALA A 335 -15.80 -8.66 23.59
N LEU A 336 -14.88 -9.61 23.80
CA LEU A 336 -14.79 -10.85 23.03
C LEU A 336 -16.02 -11.74 23.24
N GLN A 337 -16.47 -11.93 24.49
CA GLN A 337 -17.66 -12.71 24.83
C GLN A 337 -18.92 -12.18 24.16
N ALA A 338 -19.06 -10.85 24.00
CA ALA A 338 -20.17 -10.24 23.30
C ALA A 338 -20.28 -10.65 21.81
N ARG A 339 -19.24 -11.25 21.23
CA ARG A 339 -19.21 -11.77 19.86
C ARG A 339 -18.90 -13.27 19.77
N GLN A 340 -18.96 -14.02 20.87
CA GLN A 340 -18.67 -15.46 20.86
C GLN A 340 -19.65 -16.24 19.94
N ASP A 341 -20.88 -15.72 19.82
CA ASP A 341 -21.98 -16.30 19.03
C ASP A 341 -22.25 -15.50 17.73
N ASP A 342 -21.27 -14.72 17.25
CA ASP A 342 -21.38 -13.93 16.00
C ASP A 342 -21.82 -14.84 14.83
N ALA A 343 -22.61 -14.32 13.87
CA ALA A 343 -23.11 -15.14 12.76
C ALA A 343 -21.98 -15.71 11.88
N SER A 344 -20.85 -15.00 11.78
CA SER A 344 -19.69 -15.44 11.01
C SER A 344 -18.90 -16.54 11.72
N THR A 345 -18.73 -17.70 11.08
CA THR A 345 -17.83 -18.77 11.57
C THR A 345 -16.40 -18.28 11.73
N LEU A 346 -15.96 -17.41 10.81
CA LEU A 346 -14.62 -16.84 10.80
C LEU A 346 -14.38 -15.95 12.02
N VAL A 347 -15.34 -15.07 12.34
CA VAL A 347 -15.26 -14.22 13.53
C VAL A 347 -15.26 -15.06 14.80
N ARG A 348 -16.20 -16.03 14.93
CA ARG A 348 -16.27 -16.92 16.10
C ARG A 348 -14.97 -17.65 16.38
N GLU A 349 -14.34 -18.21 15.34
CA GLU A 349 -13.05 -18.91 15.45
C GLU A 349 -11.94 -17.99 16.04
N HIS A 350 -11.84 -16.76 15.54
CA HIS A 350 -10.81 -15.82 16.00
C HIS A 350 -11.12 -15.27 17.39
N VAL A 351 -12.40 -15.08 17.73
CA VAL A 351 -12.85 -14.72 19.08
C VAL A 351 -12.52 -15.83 20.07
N GLN A 352 -12.80 -17.08 19.73
CA GLN A 352 -12.48 -18.22 20.59
C GLN A 352 -10.97 -18.32 20.84
N TRP A 353 -10.16 -18.18 19.79
CA TRP A 353 -8.71 -18.14 19.93
C TRP A 353 -8.25 -16.99 20.84
N ALA A 354 -8.83 -15.80 20.68
CA ALA A 354 -8.48 -14.63 21.49
C ALA A 354 -8.85 -14.81 22.97
N LEU A 355 -10.02 -15.40 23.26
CA LEU A 355 -10.43 -15.75 24.62
C LEU A 355 -9.45 -16.74 25.27
N GLN A 356 -9.00 -17.75 24.53
CA GLN A 356 -7.99 -18.70 25.03
C GLN A 356 -6.66 -18.01 25.34
N GLN A 357 -6.22 -17.03 24.52
CA GLN A 357 -5.00 -16.27 24.82
C GLN A 357 -5.16 -15.41 26.09
N GLN A 358 -6.31 -14.77 26.26
CA GLN A 358 -6.61 -13.97 27.44
C GLN A 358 -6.67 -14.84 28.71
N ASP A 359 -7.26 -16.03 28.63
CA ASP A 359 -7.29 -16.98 29.74
C ASP A 359 -5.89 -17.46 30.15
N ARG A 360 -5.03 -17.83 29.17
CA ARG A 360 -3.63 -18.19 29.44
C ARG A 360 -2.89 -17.08 30.18
N LYS A 361 -3.03 -15.83 29.74
CA LYS A 361 -2.39 -14.66 30.37
C LYS A 361 -2.91 -14.43 31.79
N ARG A 362 -4.21 -14.62 32.03
CA ARG A 362 -4.81 -14.55 33.37
C ARG A 362 -4.16 -15.54 34.32
N THR A 363 -4.00 -16.80 33.90
CA THR A 363 -3.37 -17.85 34.69
C THR A 363 -1.90 -17.54 35.01
N THR A 364 -1.12 -17.09 34.01
CA THR A 364 0.29 -16.71 34.23
C THR A 364 0.45 -15.58 35.25
N ILE A 365 -0.45 -14.58 35.23
CA ILE A 365 -0.44 -13.49 36.23
C ILE A 365 -0.75 -14.02 37.62
N GLN A 366 -1.73 -14.94 37.75
CA GLN A 366 -2.10 -15.53 39.03
C GLN A 366 -0.96 -16.36 39.62
N GLU A 367 -0.26 -17.17 38.82
CA GLU A 367 0.90 -17.97 39.26
C GLU A 367 2.06 -17.08 39.73
N THR A 368 2.34 -15.98 39.01
CA THR A 368 3.42 -15.04 39.34
C THR A 368 3.16 -14.27 40.65
N HIS A 369 1.89 -14.11 41.06
CA HIS A 369 1.52 -13.44 42.32
C HIS A 369 1.47 -14.39 43.53
N HIS A 370 1.61 -15.71 43.34
CA HIS A 370 1.63 -16.70 44.41
C HIS A 370 3.05 -17.22 44.75
N GLU A 371 4.06 -16.87 43.94
CA GLU A 371 5.50 -16.98 44.27
C GLU A 371 6.01 -15.70 44.91
#